data_AF-A0A977KCF3-F1
#
_entry.id   AF-A0A977KCF3-F1
#
_cell.length_a   1.000
_cell.length_b   1.000
_cell.length_c   1.000
_cell.angle_alpha   90.00
_cell.angle_beta   90.00
_cell.angle_gamma   90.00
#
_symmetry.space_group_name_H-M   'P 1'
#
loop_
_entity.id
_entity.type
_entity.pdbx_description
1 polymer ?
#
loop_
_entity_poly.entity_id
_entity_poly.type
_entity_poly.pdbx_seq_one_letter_code
_entity_poly.pdbx_strand_id
1 'polypeptide(L)'
;MRELLSLLMTLVVIVNTIIDGDTFWATLGKERFKVRLYAVNAPERGMKCYEEAKDFLRRSINHTVTITPLGKGIYKRIIAVVNNGTSDLNLELIKKGLAIPYPYPPPERRFLEFGKEYVRRVFSLWSVPCIFNGTFKGIDLITFNYNPPGRDEGREYVVLSSNVSTTITVINKRWKSVTATVTPGINTVTLEWNRGGFLGNKGDVIMIVVGGKLAAEAAYAPWAHLTTIKETGK
;
A
#
# COMPACT_ATOMS: atom_id res chain seq x y z
N MET A 1 28.01 -17.23 12.02
CA MET A 1 26.63 -16.91 11.58
C MET A 1 26.57 -16.83 10.07
N ARG A 2 26.57 -17.98 9.41
CA ARG A 2 26.21 -18.13 7.99
C ARG A 2 25.02 -19.07 7.98
N GLU A 3 23.86 -18.57 8.38
CA GLU A 3 22.62 -19.33 8.30
C GLU A 3 21.94 -18.98 6.97
N LEU A 4 21.84 -20.01 6.12
CA LEU A 4 20.93 -20.18 5.01
C LEU A 4 20.31 -18.88 4.47
N LEU A 5 20.92 -18.36 3.39
CA LEU A 5 20.12 -17.86 2.27
C LEU A 5 19.14 -18.99 1.89
N SER A 6 17.95 -19.02 2.50
CA SER A 6 16.83 -19.78 1.95
C SER A 6 16.65 -19.22 0.55
N LEU A 7 17.11 -19.94 -0.48
CA LEU A 7 17.20 -19.40 -1.82
C LEU A 7 15.81 -18.88 -2.21
N LEU A 8 15.66 -17.56 -2.25
CA LEU A 8 14.55 -16.92 -2.92
C LEU A 8 14.74 -17.28 -4.39
N MET A 9 14.01 -18.29 -4.85
CA MET A 9 14.08 -18.69 -6.24
C MET A 9 13.51 -17.55 -7.07
N THR A 10 14.36 -16.95 -7.90
CA THR A 10 13.95 -15.91 -8.83
C THR A 10 13.67 -16.54 -10.19
N LEU A 11 12.74 -15.94 -10.94
CA LEU A 11 12.38 -16.37 -12.28
C LEU A 11 12.55 -15.20 -13.24
N VAL A 12 13.24 -15.43 -14.36
CA VAL A 12 13.24 -14.48 -15.48
C VAL A 12 12.02 -14.78 -16.33
N VAL A 13 11.15 -13.79 -16.51
CA VAL A 13 9.88 -13.94 -17.23
C VAL A 13 9.78 -12.91 -18.35
N ILE A 14 9.07 -13.27 -19.42
CA ILE A 14 8.73 -12.35 -20.51
C ILE A 14 7.47 -11.59 -20.12
N VAL A 15 7.49 -10.27 -20.14
CA VAL A 15 6.31 -9.44 -19.90
C VAL A 15 5.56 -9.23 -21.20
N ASN A 16 4.29 -9.64 -21.23
CA ASN A 16 3.46 -9.56 -22.43
C ASN A 16 2.60 -8.28 -22.47
N THR A 17 2.08 -7.85 -21.33
CA THR A 17 1.11 -6.74 -21.28
C THR A 17 1.08 -6.12 -19.88
N ILE A 18 1.24 -4.80 -19.80
CA ILE A 18 0.98 -4.03 -18.57
C ILE A 18 -0.51 -3.76 -18.46
N ILE A 19 -1.12 -4.16 -17.34
CA ILE A 19 -2.56 -3.97 -17.11
C ILE A 19 -2.81 -2.60 -16.48
N ASP A 20 -2.11 -2.32 -15.39
CA ASP A 20 -2.20 -1.10 -14.56
C ASP A 20 -0.84 -0.83 -13.88
N GLY A 21 -0.82 0.07 -12.90
CA GLY A 21 0.41 0.48 -12.20
C GLY A 21 1.02 -0.56 -11.27
N ASP A 22 0.42 -1.74 -11.08
CA ASP A 22 0.98 -2.80 -10.23
C ASP A 22 0.70 -4.24 -10.71
N THR A 23 0.13 -4.41 -11.90
CA THR A 23 -0.23 -5.71 -12.48
C THR A 23 0.19 -5.83 -13.93
N PHE A 24 0.77 -6.97 -14.31
CA PHE A 24 1.08 -7.32 -15.70
C PHE A 24 0.86 -8.80 -16.01
N TRP A 25 0.72 -9.12 -17.29
CA TRP A 25 0.79 -10.48 -17.82
C TRP A 25 2.23 -10.86 -18.16
N ALA A 26 2.62 -12.08 -17.79
CA ALA A 26 3.92 -12.63 -18.08
C ALA A 26 3.84 -14.06 -18.62
N THR A 27 4.91 -14.50 -19.27
CA THR A 27 5.08 -15.86 -19.76
C THR A 27 6.41 -16.45 -19.29
N LEU A 28 6.39 -17.72 -18.89
CA LEU A 28 7.57 -18.55 -18.64
C LEU A 28 7.41 -19.86 -19.41
N GLY A 29 8.24 -20.07 -20.45
CA GLY A 29 8.05 -21.19 -21.37
C GLY A 29 6.69 -21.11 -22.09
N LYS A 30 5.82 -22.09 -21.85
CA LYS A 30 4.45 -22.14 -22.42
C LYS A 30 3.38 -21.57 -21.47
N GLU A 31 3.73 -21.28 -20.23
CA GLU A 31 2.77 -20.84 -19.22
C GLU A 31 2.61 -19.33 -19.22
N ARG A 32 1.36 -18.85 -19.30
CA ARG A 32 1.00 -17.44 -19.19
C ARG A 32 0.25 -17.18 -17.89
N PHE A 33 0.67 -16.19 -17.12
CA PHE A 33 0.10 -15.85 -15.82
C PHE A 33 0.12 -14.35 -15.53
N LYS A 34 -0.72 -13.91 -14.59
CA LYS A 34 -0.70 -12.52 -14.09
C LYS A 34 0.23 -12.41 -12.89
N VAL A 35 1.03 -11.35 -12.87
CA VAL A 35 1.86 -10.94 -11.74
C VAL A 35 1.25 -9.68 -11.12
N ARG A 36 1.12 -9.66 -9.79
CA ARG A 36 0.77 -8.48 -8.98
C ARG A 36 1.96 -8.13 -8.11
N LEU A 37 2.41 -6.89 -8.18
CA LEU A 37 3.53 -6.41 -7.37
C LEU A 37 3.18 -6.54 -5.88
N TYR A 38 4.06 -7.14 -5.09
CA TYR A 38 3.91 -7.29 -3.65
C TYR A 38 4.02 -5.95 -2.91
N ALA A 39 3.27 -5.83 -1.82
CA ALA A 39 3.34 -4.76 -0.82
C ALA A 39 3.01 -3.32 -1.28
N VAL A 40 2.49 -3.14 -2.50
CA VAL A 40 2.13 -1.82 -3.07
C VAL A 40 0.72 -1.83 -3.63
N ASN A 41 0.06 -0.68 -3.73
CA ASN A 41 -1.24 -0.52 -4.39
C ASN A 41 -1.24 0.75 -5.23
N ALA A 42 -1.26 0.60 -6.56
CA ALA A 42 -1.37 1.71 -7.49
C ALA A 42 -2.83 2.23 -7.52
N PRO A 43 -3.06 3.48 -7.98
CA PRO A 43 -4.40 3.96 -8.27
C PRO A 43 -5.11 3.06 -9.29
N GLU A 44 -6.42 2.92 -9.14
CA GLU A 44 -7.26 2.17 -10.08
C GLU A 44 -7.67 3.03 -11.28
N ARG A 45 -8.14 2.40 -12.36
CA ARG A 45 -8.59 3.12 -13.57
C ARG A 45 -9.64 4.18 -13.21
N GLY A 46 -9.44 5.41 -13.69
CA GLY A 46 -10.31 6.56 -13.42
C GLY A 46 -9.90 7.36 -12.17
N MET A 47 -8.95 6.87 -11.38
CA MET A 47 -8.33 7.65 -10.31
C MET A 47 -7.19 8.51 -10.87
N LYS A 48 -6.93 9.65 -10.23
CA LYS A 48 -5.76 10.47 -10.52
C LYS A 48 -4.48 9.63 -10.34
N CYS A 49 -3.48 9.87 -11.17
CA CYS A 49 -2.22 9.13 -11.22
C CYS A 49 -2.26 7.69 -11.76
N TYR A 50 -3.41 7.20 -12.24
CA TYR A 50 -3.49 5.86 -12.84
C TYR A 50 -2.56 5.71 -14.05
N GLU A 51 -2.62 6.64 -15.00
CA GLU A 51 -1.84 6.54 -16.24
C GLU A 51 -0.35 6.72 -15.97
N GLU A 52 0.02 7.60 -15.04
CA GLU A 52 1.40 7.83 -14.61
C GLU A 52 2.02 6.59 -13.98
N ALA A 53 1.28 5.89 -13.10
CA ALA A 53 1.73 4.64 -12.50
C ALA A 53 1.88 3.52 -13.53
N LYS A 54 0.92 3.41 -14.46
CA LYS A 54 0.95 2.43 -15.55
C LYS A 54 2.10 2.70 -16.53
N ASP A 55 2.30 3.95 -16.91
CA ASP A 55 3.37 4.37 -17.80
C ASP A 55 4.75 4.17 -17.17
N PHE A 56 4.88 4.37 -15.85
CA PHE A 56 6.09 4.02 -15.14
C PHE A 56 6.44 2.54 -15.34
N LEU A 57 5.52 1.61 -15.05
CA LEU A 57 5.78 0.18 -15.27
C LEU A 57 6.09 -0.13 -16.73
N ARG A 58 5.34 0.46 -17.68
CA ARG A 58 5.56 0.27 -19.11
C ARG A 58 6.95 0.72 -19.58
N ARG A 59 7.47 1.82 -19.03
CA ARG A 59 8.81 2.34 -19.40
C ARG A 59 9.94 1.65 -18.65
N SER A 60 9.68 1.20 -17.41
CA SER A 60 10.66 0.49 -16.59
C SER A 60 10.83 -0.98 -17.00
N ILE A 61 9.87 -1.54 -17.74
CA ILE A 61 9.89 -2.90 -18.24
C ILE A 61 10.08 -2.86 -19.75
N ASN A 62 11.24 -3.31 -20.24
CA ASN A 62 11.48 -3.38 -21.68
C ASN A 62 10.82 -4.63 -22.30
N HIS A 63 11.22 -5.83 -21.85
CA HIS A 63 10.67 -7.10 -22.35
C HIS A 63 10.72 -8.22 -21.31
N THR A 64 11.78 -8.28 -20.51
CA THR A 64 11.94 -9.28 -19.45
C THR A 64 12.15 -8.61 -18.10
N VAL A 65 11.74 -9.32 -17.04
CA VAL A 65 12.00 -8.95 -15.65
C VAL A 65 12.35 -10.19 -14.85
N THR A 66 13.07 -9.99 -13.76
CA THR A 66 13.29 -11.00 -12.73
C THR A 66 12.22 -10.83 -11.66
N ILE A 67 11.47 -11.89 -11.37
CA ILE A 67 10.49 -11.91 -10.29
C ILE A 67 10.93 -12.81 -9.14
N THR A 68 10.67 -12.39 -7.91
CA THR A 68 10.70 -13.22 -6.71
C THR A 68 9.25 -13.55 -6.33
N PRO A 69 8.70 -14.71 -6.74
CA PRO A 69 7.34 -15.09 -6.41
C PRO A 69 7.21 -15.43 -4.92
N LEU A 70 6.21 -14.84 -4.27
CA LEU A 70 5.88 -15.04 -2.86
C LEU A 70 4.65 -15.94 -2.65
N GLY A 71 4.16 -16.52 -3.75
CA GLY A 71 3.00 -17.40 -3.81
C GLY A 71 1.84 -16.81 -4.61
N LYS A 72 0.72 -17.55 -4.60
CA LYS A 72 -0.47 -17.23 -5.39
C LYS A 72 -1.52 -16.55 -4.51
N GLY A 73 -1.96 -15.37 -4.93
CA GLY A 73 -3.05 -14.64 -4.26
C GLY A 73 -4.42 -15.24 -4.56
N ILE A 74 -5.44 -14.79 -3.83
CA ILE A 74 -6.84 -15.27 -3.93
C ILE A 74 -7.44 -15.14 -5.34
N TYR A 75 -6.97 -14.18 -6.14
CA TYR A 75 -7.40 -13.97 -7.53
C TYR A 75 -6.53 -14.71 -8.56
N LYS A 76 -5.85 -15.79 -8.14
CA LYS A 76 -4.95 -16.61 -8.96
C LYS A 76 -3.77 -15.84 -9.59
N ARG A 77 -3.46 -14.63 -9.12
CA ARG A 77 -2.27 -13.85 -9.51
C ARG A 77 -1.06 -14.32 -8.72
N ILE A 78 0.11 -14.37 -9.35
CA ILE A 78 1.38 -14.51 -8.63
C ILE A 78 1.69 -13.18 -7.95
N ILE A 79 1.89 -13.21 -6.63
CA ILE A 79 2.32 -12.04 -5.86
C ILE A 79 3.84 -12.04 -5.85
N ALA A 80 4.50 -10.97 -6.31
CA ALA A 80 5.95 -10.98 -6.47
C ALA A 80 6.62 -9.64 -6.23
N VAL A 81 7.90 -9.69 -5.84
CA VAL A 81 8.83 -8.57 -5.99
C VAL A 81 9.40 -8.61 -7.40
N VAL A 82 9.47 -7.47 -8.08
CA VAL A 82 9.80 -7.40 -9.51
C VAL A 82 11.02 -6.50 -9.70
N ASN A 83 12.05 -7.03 -10.35
CA ASN A 83 13.29 -6.33 -10.64
C ASN A 83 13.55 -6.30 -12.15
N ASN A 84 13.90 -5.13 -12.69
CA ASN A 84 14.17 -4.92 -14.12
C ASN A 84 15.66 -5.03 -14.50
N GLY A 85 16.49 -5.56 -13.61
CA GLY A 85 17.95 -5.65 -13.72
C GLY A 85 18.68 -4.56 -12.92
N THR A 86 18.09 -3.37 -12.78
CA THR A 86 18.73 -2.22 -12.10
C THR A 86 17.99 -1.76 -10.85
N SER A 87 16.69 -2.02 -10.75
CA SER A 87 15.84 -1.49 -9.69
C SER A 87 14.72 -2.43 -9.29
N ASP A 88 14.30 -2.33 -8.04
CA ASP A 88 13.07 -2.93 -7.52
C ASP A 88 11.88 -2.04 -7.90
N LEU A 89 11.04 -2.52 -8.82
CA LEU A 89 9.94 -1.73 -9.37
C LEU A 89 8.84 -1.46 -8.34
N ASN A 90 8.65 -2.35 -7.37
CA ASN A 90 7.65 -2.14 -6.33
C ASN A 90 8.11 -0.98 -5.43
N LEU A 91 9.37 -0.96 -5.02
CA LEU A 91 9.90 0.13 -4.18
C LEU A 91 9.97 1.46 -4.94
N GLU A 92 10.27 1.44 -6.24
CA GLU A 92 10.27 2.66 -7.05
C GLU A 92 8.87 3.28 -7.20
N LEU A 93 7.80 2.48 -7.31
CA LEU A 93 6.43 3.02 -7.29
C LEU A 93 6.14 3.81 -6.00
N ILE A 94 6.54 3.24 -4.86
CA ILE A 94 6.35 3.81 -3.53
C ILE A 94 7.17 5.09 -3.33
N LYS A 95 8.43 5.05 -3.77
CA LYS A 95 9.36 6.19 -3.73
C LYS A 95 8.92 7.35 -4.63
N LYS A 96 8.24 7.07 -5.73
CA LYS A 96 7.74 8.10 -6.66
C LYS A 96 6.33 8.59 -6.33
N GLY A 97 5.69 8.06 -5.28
CA GLY A 97 4.31 8.39 -4.94
C GLY A 97 3.29 7.87 -5.96
N LEU A 98 3.66 6.88 -6.79
CA LEU A 98 2.81 6.26 -7.80
C LEU A 98 1.98 5.08 -7.26
N ALA A 99 2.23 4.68 -6.02
CA ALA A 99 1.46 3.69 -5.28
C ALA A 99 1.49 4.02 -3.78
N ILE A 100 0.50 3.50 -3.05
CA ILE A 100 0.49 3.48 -1.58
C ILE A 100 0.97 2.12 -1.06
N PRO A 101 1.43 2.00 0.19
CA PRO A 101 1.74 0.71 0.78
C PRO A 101 0.51 -0.22 0.79
N TYR A 102 0.74 -1.52 0.66
CA TYR A 102 -0.29 -2.54 0.74
C TYR A 102 0.20 -3.71 1.59
N PRO A 103 0.30 -3.54 2.91
CA PRO A 103 1.13 -4.36 3.78
C PRO A 103 0.46 -5.69 4.18
N TYR A 104 -0.08 -6.44 3.23
CA TYR A 104 -0.56 -7.79 3.46
C TYR A 104 0.61 -8.76 3.68
N PRO A 105 0.43 -9.79 4.51
CA PRO A 105 1.42 -10.86 4.61
C PRO A 105 1.59 -11.55 3.25
N PRO A 106 2.78 -12.10 2.95
CA PRO A 106 2.98 -12.87 1.73
C PRO A 106 2.05 -14.10 1.72
N PRO A 107 1.57 -14.55 0.55
CA PRO A 107 0.66 -15.70 0.46
C PRO A 107 1.23 -16.98 1.08
N GLU A 108 2.51 -17.26 0.88
CA GLU A 108 3.17 -18.43 1.45
C GLU A 108 3.96 -18.08 2.71
N ARG A 109 3.69 -18.82 3.79
CA ARG A 109 4.27 -18.59 5.13
C ARG A 109 5.80 -18.63 5.14
N ARG A 110 6.45 -19.39 4.26
CA ARG A 110 7.92 -19.46 4.17
C ARG A 110 8.57 -18.12 3.86
N PHE A 111 7.84 -17.18 3.24
CA PHE A 111 8.34 -15.84 2.94
C PHE A 111 8.02 -14.82 4.04
N LEU A 112 7.50 -15.23 5.20
CA LEU A 112 7.05 -14.30 6.23
C LEU A 112 8.15 -13.34 6.69
N GLU A 113 9.35 -13.84 7.00
CA GLU A 113 10.46 -12.99 7.44
C GLU A 113 10.94 -12.04 6.33
N PHE A 114 11.02 -12.53 5.08
CA PHE A 114 11.27 -11.67 3.92
C PHE A 114 10.20 -10.58 3.80
N GLY A 115 8.93 -10.95 3.93
CA GLY A 115 7.82 -10.03 3.86
C GLY A 115 7.88 -8.94 4.92
N LYS A 116 8.24 -9.29 6.17
CA LYS A 116 8.38 -8.32 7.26
C LYS A 116 9.42 -7.27 6.93
N GLU A 117 10.59 -7.71 6.46
CA GLU A 117 11.67 -6.79 6.08
C GLU A 117 11.32 -5.96 4.86
N TYR A 118 10.68 -6.57 3.86
CA TYR A 118 10.28 -5.89 2.65
C TYR A 118 9.26 -4.78 2.92
N VAL A 119 8.26 -5.04 3.78
CA VAL A 119 7.26 -4.02 4.15
C VAL A 119 7.89 -2.88 4.96
N ARG A 120 8.90 -3.14 5.80
CA ARG A 120 9.68 -2.07 6.45
C ARG A 120 10.32 -1.13 5.43
N ARG A 121 10.91 -1.69 4.38
CA ARG A 121 11.50 -0.92 3.27
C ARG A 121 10.46 -0.13 2.48
N VAL A 122 9.27 -0.72 2.26
CA VAL A 122 8.14 0.00 1.65
C VAL A 122 7.75 1.20 2.50
N PHE A 123 7.56 1.03 3.81
CA PHE A 123 7.14 2.13 4.69
C PHE A 123 8.20 3.24 4.76
N SER A 124 9.49 2.89 4.78
CA SER A 124 10.57 3.88 4.83
C SER A 124 10.69 4.72 3.55
N LEU A 125 10.37 4.16 2.39
CA LEU A 125 10.43 4.86 1.10
C LEU A 125 9.11 5.57 0.72
N TRP A 126 8.04 5.34 1.47
CA TRP A 126 6.70 5.84 1.13
C TRP A 126 6.66 7.36 1.05
N SER A 127 6.44 7.86 -0.17
CA SER A 127 6.35 9.28 -0.48
C SER A 127 4.88 9.70 -0.65
N VAL A 128 4.63 11.01 -0.57
CA VAL A 128 3.29 11.58 -0.75
C VAL A 128 2.66 11.07 -2.05
N PRO A 129 1.53 10.35 -1.99
CA PRO A 129 0.91 9.79 -3.17
C PRO A 129 0.44 10.88 -4.13
N CYS A 130 0.77 10.76 -5.41
CA CYS A 130 0.48 11.79 -6.41
C CYS A 130 -1.01 11.92 -6.75
N ILE A 131 -1.83 10.98 -6.26
CA ILE A 131 -3.30 11.09 -6.26
C ILE A 131 -3.79 12.34 -5.51
N PHE A 132 -2.99 12.91 -4.61
CA PHE A 132 -3.32 14.13 -3.88
C PHE A 132 -2.72 15.38 -4.54
N ASN A 133 -3.35 16.54 -4.35
CA ASN A 133 -2.93 17.83 -4.92
C ASN A 133 -2.01 18.59 -3.96
N GLY A 134 -1.02 17.89 -3.41
CA GLY A 134 -0.10 18.41 -2.40
C GLY A 134 -0.57 18.12 -0.97
N THR A 135 -0.09 18.92 -0.02
CA THR A 135 -0.22 18.67 1.41
C THR A 135 -1.06 19.73 2.13
N PHE A 136 -1.62 19.36 3.29
CA PHE A 136 -2.44 20.23 4.14
C PHE A 136 -1.87 20.25 5.56
N LYS A 137 -1.55 21.44 6.08
CA LYS A 137 -1.09 21.62 7.46
C LYS A 137 -2.26 21.92 8.40
N GLY A 138 -2.18 21.49 9.65
CA GLY A 138 -3.17 21.79 10.69
C GLY A 138 -4.05 20.61 11.13
N ILE A 139 -3.72 19.41 10.67
CA ILE A 139 -4.32 18.16 11.14
C ILE A 139 -3.23 17.13 11.31
N ASP A 140 -3.06 16.65 12.54
CA ASP A 140 -2.07 15.65 12.90
C ASP A 140 -2.77 14.37 13.34
N LEU A 141 -2.29 13.24 12.85
CA LEU A 141 -2.80 11.93 13.23
C LEU A 141 -2.07 11.44 14.47
N ILE A 142 -2.76 11.40 15.60
CA ILE A 142 -2.19 10.96 16.88
C ILE A 142 -2.12 9.43 16.91
N THR A 143 -3.26 8.78 16.67
CA THR A 143 -3.36 7.32 16.71
C THR A 143 -4.61 6.85 15.98
N PHE A 144 -4.71 5.55 15.78
CA PHE A 144 -5.88 4.90 15.24
C PHE A 144 -6.04 3.52 15.86
N ASN A 145 -7.30 3.11 16.03
CA ASN A 145 -7.64 1.78 16.46
C ASN A 145 -7.93 0.91 15.24
N TYR A 146 -6.96 0.08 14.87
CA TYR A 146 -7.11 -0.99 13.90
C TYR A 146 -7.61 -2.21 14.67
N ASN A 147 -8.80 -2.72 14.39
CA ASN A 147 -9.44 -3.78 15.17
C ASN A 147 -8.61 -5.11 15.15
N PRO A 148 -8.03 -5.59 16.27
CA PRO A 148 -7.32 -6.87 16.36
C PRO A 148 -8.29 -8.06 16.64
N PRO A 149 -7.83 -9.34 16.67
CA PRO A 149 -8.66 -10.53 16.35
C PRO A 149 -9.97 -10.73 17.15
N GLY A 150 -11.07 -11.03 16.43
CA GLY A 150 -12.40 -11.36 16.94
C GLY A 150 -13.45 -11.33 15.81
N ARG A 151 -14.74 -11.62 16.08
CA ARG A 151 -15.82 -11.22 15.14
C ARG A 151 -15.84 -9.69 15.11
N ASP A 152 -15.81 -9.14 13.90
CA ASP A 152 -15.70 -7.71 13.63
C ASP A 152 -16.96 -6.96 14.08
N GLU A 153 -16.98 -6.53 15.36
CA GLU A 153 -18.15 -5.89 16.01
C GLU A 153 -18.08 -4.35 16.04
N GLY A 154 -17.27 -3.75 15.16
CA GLY A 154 -17.25 -2.31 14.91
C GLY A 154 -16.61 -1.47 16.03
N ARG A 155 -16.31 -0.21 15.68
CA ARG A 155 -15.57 0.83 16.46
C ARG A 155 -14.07 0.96 16.15
N GLU A 156 -13.73 0.91 14.87
CA GLU A 156 -12.47 1.50 14.39
C GLU A 156 -12.56 3.01 14.46
N TYR A 157 -11.48 3.67 14.86
CA TYR A 157 -11.45 5.13 14.96
C TYR A 157 -10.06 5.68 14.67
N VAL A 158 -10.00 6.96 14.30
CA VAL A 158 -8.77 7.76 14.33
C VAL A 158 -8.91 8.84 15.41
N VAL A 159 -7.80 9.18 16.04
CA VAL A 159 -7.67 10.33 16.94
C VAL A 159 -6.76 11.34 16.27
N LEU A 160 -7.25 12.55 16.12
CA LEU A 160 -6.58 13.63 15.41
C LEU A 160 -6.44 14.85 16.32
N SER A 161 -5.32 15.56 16.22
CA SER A 161 -5.22 16.95 16.67
C SER A 161 -5.54 17.86 15.49
N SER A 162 -6.32 18.92 15.71
CA SER A 162 -6.50 19.96 14.70
C SER A 162 -6.36 21.35 15.30
N ASN A 163 -5.91 22.31 14.51
CA ASN A 163 -5.94 23.75 14.83
C ASN A 163 -6.91 24.52 13.91
N VAL A 164 -7.68 23.82 13.08
CA VAL A 164 -8.65 24.38 12.14
C VAL A 164 -10.02 23.72 12.35
N SER A 165 -11.07 24.37 11.87
CA SER A 165 -12.35 23.69 11.66
C SER A 165 -12.53 23.38 10.18
N THR A 166 -12.66 22.09 9.84
CA THR A 166 -12.79 21.67 8.44
C THR A 166 -13.40 20.28 8.33
N THR A 167 -13.82 19.91 7.11
CA THR A 167 -14.22 18.55 6.78
C THR A 167 -13.01 17.77 6.30
N ILE A 168 -12.77 16.62 6.93
CA ILE A 168 -11.77 15.65 6.52
C ILE A 168 -12.44 14.49 5.79
N THR A 169 -11.65 13.83 4.95
CA THR A 169 -11.94 12.51 4.39
C THR A 169 -10.85 11.55 4.84
N VAL A 170 -11.21 10.53 5.60
CA VAL A 170 -10.33 9.41 5.94
C VAL A 170 -10.46 8.38 4.84
N ILE A 171 -9.38 8.01 4.17
CA ILE A 171 -9.34 7.03 3.07
C ILE A 171 -8.48 5.85 3.50
N ASN A 172 -8.94 4.61 3.27
CA ASN A 172 -8.13 3.41 3.51
C ASN A 172 -7.41 2.91 2.24
N LYS A 173 -6.54 1.91 2.40
CA LYS A 173 -5.82 1.23 1.30
C LYS A 173 -6.72 0.64 0.19
N ARG A 174 -8.01 0.45 0.46
CA ARG A 174 -9.03 -0.09 -0.47
C ARG A 174 -9.81 1.03 -1.15
N TRP A 175 -9.35 2.28 -1.00
CA TRP A 175 -9.98 3.49 -1.53
C TRP A 175 -11.40 3.73 -1.00
N LYS A 176 -11.78 3.12 0.14
CA LYS A 176 -13.01 3.45 0.85
C LYS A 176 -12.78 4.69 1.69
N SER A 177 -13.83 5.50 1.88
CA SER A 177 -13.74 6.75 2.60
C SER A 177 -14.84 6.96 3.64
N VAL A 178 -14.48 7.61 4.74
CA VAL A 178 -15.40 8.18 5.74
C VAL A 178 -15.12 9.67 5.84
N THR A 179 -16.16 10.49 5.94
CA THR A 179 -16.02 11.94 6.11
C THR A 179 -16.44 12.34 7.52
N ALA A 180 -15.78 13.36 8.06
CA ALA A 180 -16.09 13.91 9.37
C ALA A 180 -15.69 15.38 9.43
N THR A 181 -16.38 16.16 10.27
CA THR A 181 -15.94 17.51 10.62
C THR A 181 -15.06 17.44 11.86
N VAL A 182 -13.92 18.12 11.81
CA VAL A 182 -13.02 18.31 12.96
C VAL A 182 -13.02 19.78 13.37
N THR A 183 -12.78 20.04 14.65
CA THR A 183 -12.61 21.38 15.22
C THR A 183 -11.26 21.52 15.91
N PRO A 184 -10.79 22.74 16.22
CA PRO A 184 -9.57 22.90 17.01
C PRO A 184 -9.59 22.07 18.30
N GLY A 185 -8.50 21.36 18.59
CA GLY A 185 -8.38 20.41 19.69
C GLY A 185 -8.29 18.95 19.25
N ILE A 186 -8.56 18.04 20.19
CA ILE A 186 -8.52 16.59 19.97
C ILE A 186 -9.88 16.12 19.47
N ASN A 187 -9.88 15.38 18.36
CA ASN A 187 -11.07 14.85 17.71
C ASN A 187 -10.95 13.33 17.60
N THR A 188 -12.02 12.61 17.92
CA THR A 188 -12.14 11.17 17.65
C THR A 188 -13.14 10.96 16.53
N VAL A 189 -12.71 10.31 15.46
CA VAL A 189 -13.55 10.02 14.28
C VAL A 189 -13.72 8.52 14.15
N THR A 190 -14.95 8.05 14.32
CA THR A 190 -15.33 6.64 14.11
C THR A 190 -15.37 6.32 12.62
N LEU A 191 -14.82 5.18 12.25
CA LEU A 191 -14.72 4.69 10.87
C LEU A 191 -15.78 3.61 10.64
N GLU A 192 -17.05 4.01 10.52
CA GLU A 192 -18.14 3.07 10.28
C GLU A 192 -18.25 2.68 8.80
N TRP A 193 -18.35 1.38 8.52
CA TRP A 193 -18.62 0.90 7.17
C TRP A 193 -19.53 -0.33 7.18
N ASN A 194 -20.64 -0.25 6.43
CA ASN A 194 -21.78 -1.19 6.50
C ASN A 194 -21.45 -2.66 6.16
N ARG A 195 -20.26 -2.97 5.63
CA ARG A 195 -19.81 -4.34 5.30
C ARG A 195 -18.29 -4.51 5.43
N GLY A 196 -17.85 -5.27 6.45
CA GLY A 196 -16.50 -5.88 6.53
C GLY A 196 -15.36 -4.95 6.93
N GLY A 197 -15.61 -4.06 7.90
CA GLY A 197 -14.63 -3.17 8.52
C GLY A 197 -14.05 -2.10 7.58
N PHE A 198 -13.71 -0.94 8.13
CA PHE A 198 -12.95 0.09 7.43
C PHE A 198 -11.44 -0.25 7.44
N LEU A 199 -10.90 -0.66 8.58
CA LEU A 199 -9.57 -1.23 8.77
C LEU A 199 -9.69 -2.77 8.89
N GLY A 200 -8.59 -3.47 9.15
CA GLY A 200 -8.57 -4.91 9.29
C GLY A 200 -7.22 -5.48 9.76
N ASN A 201 -7.27 -6.69 10.29
CA ASN A 201 -6.13 -7.32 10.98
C ASN A 201 -4.98 -7.82 10.08
N LYS A 202 -4.98 -7.53 8.77
CA LYS A 202 -3.92 -7.95 7.84
C LYS A 202 -2.96 -6.81 7.46
N GLY A 203 -3.16 -5.63 8.05
CA GLY A 203 -2.35 -4.44 7.86
C GLY A 203 -3.03 -3.42 6.96
N ASP A 204 -3.02 -2.15 7.36
CA ASP A 204 -3.77 -1.08 6.72
C ASP A 204 -2.89 0.12 6.37
N VAL A 205 -3.43 0.93 5.46
CA VAL A 205 -2.98 2.28 5.19
C VAL A 205 -4.18 3.19 5.34
N ILE A 206 -4.01 4.29 6.07
CA ILE A 206 -4.98 5.37 6.20
C ILE A 206 -4.36 6.68 5.72
N MET A 207 -5.17 7.50 5.06
CA MET A 207 -4.80 8.82 4.56
C MET A 207 -5.90 9.79 4.99
N ILE A 208 -5.52 10.88 5.62
CA ILE A 208 -6.40 11.97 6.06
C ILE A 208 -6.30 13.08 5.02
N VAL A 209 -7.42 13.45 4.41
CA VAL A 209 -7.45 14.34 3.25
C VAL A 209 -8.38 15.52 3.52
N VAL A 210 -7.96 16.72 3.14
CA VAL A 210 -8.78 17.95 3.19
C VAL A 210 -8.75 18.61 1.83
N GLY A 211 -9.91 18.73 1.18
CA GLY A 211 -10.02 19.40 -0.13
C GLY A 211 -9.07 18.83 -1.21
N GLY A 212 -8.83 17.51 -1.20
CA GLY A 212 -7.93 16.83 -2.14
C GLY A 212 -6.43 16.91 -1.79
N LYS A 213 -6.06 17.54 -0.67
CA LYS A 213 -4.68 17.61 -0.16
C LYS A 213 -4.49 16.64 1.00
N LEU A 214 -3.35 15.96 1.05
CA LEU A 214 -3.01 15.01 2.11
C LEU A 214 -2.59 15.77 3.36
N ALA A 215 -3.22 15.49 4.51
CA ALA A 215 -2.86 16.09 5.79
C ALA A 215 -1.94 15.19 6.62
N ALA A 216 -2.30 13.92 6.75
CA ALA A 216 -1.54 12.90 7.45
C ALA A 216 -1.79 11.54 6.82
N GLU A 217 -0.86 10.61 6.98
CA GLU A 217 -0.99 9.24 6.53
C GLU A 217 -0.35 8.28 7.54
N ALA A 218 -0.91 7.08 7.65
CA ALA A 218 -0.31 6.05 8.47
C ALA A 218 -0.45 4.69 7.82
N ALA A 219 0.50 3.82 8.12
CA ALA A 219 0.48 2.44 7.71
C ALA A 219 0.79 1.54 8.91
N TYR A 220 0.13 0.39 8.96
CA TYR A 220 0.31 -0.60 10.00
C TYR A 220 0.33 -2.00 9.42
N ALA A 221 1.19 -2.84 9.95
CA ALA A 221 1.34 -4.24 9.58
C ALA A 221 1.44 -5.08 10.87
N PRO A 222 0.32 -5.67 11.38
CA PRO A 222 0.29 -6.38 12.65
C PRO A 222 1.23 -7.57 12.67
N TRP A 223 1.18 -8.35 11.59
CA TRP A 223 2.00 -9.54 11.38
C TRP A 223 3.50 -9.22 11.29
N ALA A 224 3.87 -7.95 11.11
CA ALA A 224 5.25 -7.47 11.09
C ALA A 224 5.63 -6.61 12.31
N HIS A 225 4.70 -6.40 13.25
CA HIS A 225 4.84 -5.50 14.41
C HIS A 225 5.36 -4.11 14.00
N LEU A 226 4.79 -3.55 12.92
CA LEU A 226 5.27 -2.32 12.32
C LEU A 226 4.14 -1.30 12.18
N THR A 227 4.40 -0.10 12.67
CA THR A 227 3.54 1.08 12.49
C THR A 227 4.38 2.23 11.98
N THR A 228 3.84 3.03 11.07
CA THR A 228 4.44 4.29 10.62
C THR A 228 3.35 5.33 10.51
N ILE A 229 3.57 6.51 11.10
CA ILE A 229 2.71 7.69 10.96
C ILE A 229 3.57 8.77 10.32
N LYS A 230 3.05 9.42 9.28
CA LYS A 230 3.68 10.54 8.58
C LYS A 230 2.73 11.72 8.56
N GLU A 231 3.21 12.85 9.02
CA GLU A 231 2.51 14.13 8.98
C GLU A 231 3.09 14.93 7.82
N THR A 232 2.23 15.66 7.11
CA THR A 232 2.67 16.43 5.94
C THR A 232 3.15 17.84 6.28
N GLY A 233 3.21 18.19 7.57
CA GLY A 233 3.79 19.44 8.06
C GLY A 233 4.17 19.37 9.54
N LYS A 234 5.47 19.43 9.80
CA LYS A 234 5.96 20.33 10.86
C LYS A 234 6.21 21.72 10.24
#